data_AF-Q2SFE3-F1
#
_entry.id   AF-Q2SFE3-F1
#
_cell.length_a   1.000
_cell.length_b   1.000
_cell.length_c   1.000
_cell.angle_alpha   90.00
_cell.angle_beta   90.00
_cell.angle_gamma   90.00
#
_symmetry.space_group_name_H-M   'P 1'
#
loop_
_entity.id
_entity.type
_entity.pdbx_description
1 polymer ?
#
loop_
_entity_poly.entity_id
_entity_poly.type
_entity_poly.pdbx_seq_one_letter_code
_entity_poly.pdbx_strand_id
1 'polypeptide(L)'
;MYILEGSPFMIRKMRLKRARDVRESPGMFYWGLDELEKEIAELPRDTSDLPPGEYWRAVVGVSSYKCQEGGAYKREKKTLTICWHQEEEEPIEKLRRIVSQIDFEALCVTELVEEYD
;
A
#
# COMPACT_ATOMS: atom_id res chain seq x y z
N MET A 1 13.34 7.94 5.54
CA MET A 1 12.08 7.37 5.03
C MET A 1 11.42 8.42 4.15
N TYR A 2 11.30 8.17 2.84
CA TYR A 2 10.58 9.08 1.93
C TYR A 2 9.17 8.53 1.75
N ILE A 3 8.16 9.38 1.93
CA ILE A 3 6.75 9.05 1.71
C ILE A 3 6.36 9.70 0.38
N LEU A 4 6.04 8.88 -0.62
CA LEU A 4 5.45 9.35 -1.87
C LEU A 4 3.93 9.31 -1.69
N GLU A 5 3.32 10.48 -1.59
CA GLU A 5 1.88 10.62 -1.48
C GLU A 5 1.29 10.89 -2.86
N GLY A 6 0.25 10.12 -3.21
CA GLY A 6 -0.50 10.39 -4.41
C GLY A 6 -1.60 11.41 -4.15
N SER A 7 -1.77 12.39 -5.04
CA SER A 7 -2.88 13.33 -4.89
C SER A 7 -4.23 12.59 -4.91
N PRO A 8 -5.27 13.11 -4.25
CA PRO A 8 -6.61 12.50 -4.25
C PRO A 8 -7.17 12.25 -5.66
N PHE A 9 -6.85 13.13 -6.61
CA PHE A 9 -7.17 12.94 -8.03
C PHE A 9 -6.42 11.74 -8.64
N MET A 10 -5.13 11.58 -8.34
CA MET A 10 -4.33 10.45 -8.83
C MET A 10 -4.83 9.12 -8.26
N ILE A 11 -5.22 9.08 -6.98
CA ILE A 11 -5.79 7.89 -6.34
C ILE A 11 -7.02 7.39 -7.11
N ARG A 12 -7.97 8.28 -7.41
CA ARG A 12 -9.17 7.93 -8.20
C ARG A 12 -8.83 7.45 -9.60
N LYS A 13 -7.88 8.09 -10.29
CA LYS A 13 -7.41 7.62 -11.60
C LYS A 13 -6.79 6.22 -11.56
N MET A 14 -6.02 5.91 -10.52
CA MET A 14 -5.43 4.58 -10.35
C MET A 14 -6.51 3.53 -10.05
N ARG A 15 -7.55 3.88 -9.27
CA ARG A 15 -8.73 3.02 -9.08
C ARG A 15 -9.45 2.74 -10.39
N LEU A 16 -9.69 3.77 -11.20
CA LEU A 16 -10.34 3.62 -12.50
C LEU A 16 -9.52 2.69 -13.42
N LYS A 17 -8.20 2.90 -13.50
CA LYS A 17 -7.31 2.03 -14.26
C LYS A 17 -7.44 0.57 -13.81
N ARG A 18 -7.30 0.32 -12.50
CA ARG A 18 -7.38 -1.04 -11.94
C ARG A 18 -8.75 -1.68 -12.17
N ALA A 19 -9.83 -0.90 -12.06
CA ALA A 19 -11.19 -1.39 -12.29
C ALA A 19 -11.39 -1.82 -13.76
N ARG A 20 -10.84 -1.08 -14.71
CA ARG A 20 -10.85 -1.44 -16.14
C ARG A 20 -10.05 -2.73 -16.39
N ASP A 21 -8.83 -2.81 -15.85
CA ASP A 21 -7.98 -4.00 -15.98
C ASP A 21 -8.69 -5.28 -15.44
N VAL A 22 -9.43 -5.14 -14.33
CA VAL A 22 -10.20 -6.25 -13.73
C VAL A 22 -11.45 -6.58 -14.55
N ARG A 23 -12.18 -5.59 -15.06
CA ARG A 23 -13.39 -5.78 -15.88
C ARG A 23 -13.10 -6.54 -17.17
N GLU A 24 -11.91 -6.38 -17.74
CA GLU A 24 -11.48 -7.10 -18.93
C GLU A 24 -11.24 -8.61 -18.67
N SER A 25 -11.21 -9.04 -17.40
CA SER A 25 -11.06 -10.45 -17.03
C SER A 25 -12.41 -11.19 -17.05
N PRO A 26 -12.51 -12.37 -17.69
CA PRO A 26 -13.75 -13.16 -17.72
C PRO A 26 -14.27 -13.50 -16.33
N GLY A 27 -15.57 -13.28 -16.09
CA GLY A 27 -16.23 -13.59 -14.82
C GLY A 27 -16.04 -12.54 -13.71
N MET A 28 -15.34 -11.45 -13.99
CA MET A 28 -15.15 -10.37 -13.02
C MET A 28 -16.14 -9.22 -13.28
N PHE A 29 -16.78 -8.74 -12.21
CA PHE A 29 -17.65 -7.56 -12.25
C PHE A 29 -17.10 -6.51 -11.29
N TYR A 30 -17.02 -5.26 -11.76
CA TYR A 30 -16.62 -4.14 -10.94
C TYR A 30 -17.81 -3.18 -10.80
N TRP A 31 -18.38 -3.13 -9.61
CA TRP A 31 -19.51 -2.26 -9.32
C TRP A 31 -19.03 -0.80 -9.15
N GLY A 32 -19.83 0.18 -9.60
CA GLY A 32 -19.52 1.60 -9.41
C GLY A 32 -18.52 2.19 -10.41
N LEU A 33 -18.22 1.49 -11.52
CA LEU A 33 -17.23 1.95 -12.50
C LEU A 33 -17.68 3.21 -13.24
N ASP A 34 -18.92 3.24 -13.71
CA ASP A 34 -19.47 4.36 -14.48
C ASP A 34 -19.60 5.60 -13.57
N GLU A 35 -19.96 5.40 -12.31
CA GLU A 35 -20.00 6.43 -11.27
C GLU A 35 -18.60 7.00 -10.99
N LEU A 36 -17.58 6.15 -10.90
CA LEU A 36 -16.19 6.58 -10.72
C LEU A 36 -15.66 7.34 -11.95
N GLU A 37 -16.03 6.92 -13.16
CA GLU A 37 -15.68 7.64 -14.39
C GLU A 37 -16.30 9.03 -14.42
N LYS A 38 -17.58 9.13 -14.04
CA LYS A 38 -18.29 10.41 -13.93
C LYS A 38 -17.68 11.31 -12.85
N GLU A 39 -17.41 10.76 -11.67
CA GLU A 39 -16.76 11.48 -10.58
C GLU A 39 -15.44 12.10 -11.05
N ILE A 40 -14.57 11.32 -11.69
CA ILE A 40 -13.25 11.80 -12.16
C ILE A 40 -13.38 12.88 -13.25
N ALA A 41 -14.40 12.79 -14.10
CA ALA A 41 -14.65 13.78 -15.15
C ALA A 41 -15.08 15.14 -14.59
N GLU A 42 -15.80 15.13 -13.47
CA GLU A 42 -16.33 16.31 -12.80
C GLU A 42 -15.38 16.87 -11.72
N LEU A 43 -14.41 16.07 -11.25
CA LEU A 43 -13.53 16.42 -10.13
C LEU A 43 -12.38 17.37 -10.55
N PRO A 44 -12.16 18.47 -9.82
CA PRO A 44 -11.00 19.34 -10.02
C PRO A 44 -9.68 18.60 -9.80
N ARG A 45 -8.65 18.92 -10.59
CA ARG A 45 -7.33 18.26 -10.50
C ARG A 45 -6.58 18.58 -9.21
N ASP A 46 -6.90 19.73 -8.60
CA ASP A 46 -6.35 20.26 -7.36
C ASP A 46 -7.19 19.86 -6.13
N THR A 47 -8.11 18.91 -6.28
CA THR A 47 -8.89 18.39 -5.15
C THR A 47 -7.98 17.87 -4.03
N SER A 48 -8.26 18.33 -2.81
CA SER A 48 -7.67 17.83 -1.57
C SER A 48 -8.49 16.70 -0.94
N ASP A 49 -9.69 16.44 -1.45
CA ASP A 49 -10.64 15.54 -0.79
C ASP A 49 -10.34 14.09 -1.15
N LEU A 50 -9.86 13.34 -0.17
CA LEU A 50 -9.67 11.91 -0.30
C LEU A 50 -11.01 11.18 -0.51
N PRO A 51 -11.02 10.11 -1.31
CA PRO A 51 -12.24 9.32 -1.49
C PRO A 51 -12.69 8.71 -0.15
N PRO A 52 -14.00 8.79 0.20
CA PRO A 52 -14.50 8.26 1.45
C PRO A 52 -14.32 6.73 1.51
N GLY A 53 -13.88 6.22 2.66
CA GLY A 53 -13.68 4.79 2.88
C GLY A 53 -12.55 4.16 2.04
N GLU A 54 -11.67 4.98 1.45
CA GLU A 54 -10.54 4.49 0.65
C GLU A 54 -9.71 3.46 1.42
N TYR A 55 -9.39 2.35 0.77
CA TYR A 55 -8.56 1.31 1.38
C TYR A 55 -7.08 1.65 1.18
N TRP A 56 -6.37 1.73 2.29
CA TRP A 56 -4.96 2.02 2.34
C TRP A 56 -4.15 0.77 2.70
N ARG A 57 -2.99 0.66 2.07
CA ARG A 57 -2.01 -0.39 2.35
C ARG A 57 -0.62 0.21 2.44
N ALA A 58 0.05 -0.03 3.57
CA ALA A 58 1.47 0.27 3.75
C ALA A 58 2.25 -1.03 3.95
N VAL A 59 3.47 -1.06 3.44
CA VAL A 59 4.41 -2.16 3.68
C VAL A 59 5.63 -1.57 4.38
N VAL A 60 5.82 -1.97 5.63
CA VAL A 60 7.00 -1.61 6.44
C VAL A 60 7.96 -2.79 6.36
N GLY A 61 9.21 -2.53 6.00
CA GLY A 61 10.19 -3.60 5.87
C GLY A 61 11.57 -3.18 6.32
N VAL A 62 12.28 -4.12 6.93
CA VAL A 62 13.70 -4.00 7.29
C VAL A 62 14.41 -5.22 6.70
N SER A 63 15.52 -4.98 6.02
CA SER A 63 16.39 -6.05 5.54
C SER A 63 17.77 -5.93 6.16
N SER A 64 18.31 -7.05 6.63
CA SER A 64 19.65 -7.14 7.21
C SER A 64 20.41 -8.31 6.59
N TYR A 65 21.73 -8.18 6.46
CA TYR A 65 22.59 -9.29 6.10
C TYR A 65 23.09 -9.94 7.39
N LYS A 66 22.80 -11.23 7.55
CA LYS A 66 23.39 -12.06 8.60
C LYS A 66 24.60 -12.76 8.01
N CYS A 67 25.77 -12.45 8.55
CA CYS A 67 26.97 -13.24 8.30
C CYS A 67 26.85 -14.55 9.09
N GLN A 68 26.96 -15.70 8.42
CA GLN A 68 27.17 -16.98 9.08
C GLN A 68 28.40 -17.69 8.49
N GLU A 69 29.10 -18.42 9.36
CA GLU A 69 30.27 -19.23 9.04
C GLU A 69 30.02 -20.15 7.83
N GLY A 70 31.01 -20.24 6.93
CA GLY A 70 30.96 -21.16 5.78
C GLY A 70 30.81 -20.50 4.40
N GLY A 71 30.77 -19.17 4.31
CA GLY A 71 30.91 -18.44 3.04
C GLY A 71 29.64 -18.14 2.25
N ALA A 72 28.45 -18.45 2.79
CA ALA A 72 27.16 -18.05 2.21
C ALA A 72 26.55 -16.88 3.00
N TYR A 73 26.09 -15.84 2.29
CA TYR A 73 25.39 -14.72 2.93
C TYR A 73 23.92 -15.08 3.12
N LYS A 74 23.39 -14.85 4.33
CA LYS A 74 21.94 -14.97 4.58
C LYS A 74 21.33 -13.59 4.68
N ARG A 75 20.43 -13.27 3.76
CA ARG A 75 19.63 -12.06 3.82
C ARG A 75 18.38 -12.33 4.64
N GLU A 76 18.23 -11.62 5.75
CA GLU A 76 16.99 -11.59 6.51
C GLU A 76 16.14 -10.41 6.05
N LYS A 77 14.87 -10.68 5.74
CA LYS A 77 13.89 -9.66 5.38
C LYS A 77 12.69 -9.78 6.31
N LYS A 78 12.46 -8.75 7.11
CA LYS A 78 11.29 -8.60 7.96
C LYS A 78 10.31 -7.67 7.31
N THR A 79 9.06 -8.09 7.17
CA THR A 79 8.03 -7.30 6.49
C THR A 79 6.73 -7.31 7.30
N LEU A 80 6.10 -6.15 7.45
CA LEU A 80 4.78 -5.98 8.02
C LEU A 80 3.88 -5.26 7.01
N THR A 81 2.74 -5.86 6.69
CA THR A 81 1.71 -5.20 5.88
C THR A 81 0.66 -4.61 6.83
N ILE A 82 0.42 -3.31 6.70
CA ILE A 82 -0.58 -2.58 7.47
C ILE A 82 -1.69 -2.15 6.51
N CYS A 83 -2.93 -2.46 6.86
CA CYS A 83 -4.10 -2.16 6.06
C CYS A 83 -5.12 -1.40 6.90
N TRP A 84 -5.72 -0.34 6.36
CA TRP A 84 -6.77 0.42 7.03
C TRP A 84 -7.69 1.11 6.01
N HIS A 85 -8.81 1.66 6.46
CA HIS A 85 -9.71 2.46 5.63
C HIS A 85 -9.61 3.94 5.99
N GLN A 86 -9.86 4.81 5.02
CA GLN A 86 -9.94 6.26 5.20
C GLN A 86 -11.06 6.61 6.18
N GLU A 87 -10.68 7.31 7.25
CA GLU A 87 -11.57 7.89 8.25
C GLU A 87 -11.50 9.43 8.15
N GLU A 88 -11.93 10.18 9.17
CA GLU A 88 -11.89 11.65 9.19
C GLU A 88 -10.45 12.23 9.26
N GLU A 89 -9.44 11.39 9.50
CA GLU A 89 -8.04 11.81 9.66
C GLU A 89 -7.18 11.58 8.41
N GLU A 90 -6.12 12.38 8.24
CA GLU A 90 -5.15 12.22 7.16
C GLU A 90 -4.47 10.83 7.18
N PRO A 91 -4.36 10.12 6.03
CA PRO A 91 -3.87 8.74 5.97
C PRO A 91 -2.48 8.57 6.56
N ILE A 92 -1.60 9.53 6.32
CA ILE A 92 -0.22 9.49 6.80
C ILE A 92 -0.15 9.66 8.32
N GLU A 93 -1.01 10.50 8.90
CA GLU A 93 -1.11 10.65 10.35
C GLU A 93 -1.66 9.38 11.00
N LYS A 94 -2.68 8.75 10.41
CA LYS A 94 -3.19 7.43 10.83
C LYS A 94 -2.09 6.38 10.77
N LEU A 95 -1.31 6.32 9.69
CA LEU A 95 -0.19 5.40 9.55
C LEU A 95 0.89 5.64 10.63
N ARG A 96 1.27 6.90 10.89
CA ARG A 96 2.22 7.26 11.96
C ARG A 96 1.75 6.76 13.32
N ARG A 97 0.46 6.93 13.62
CA ARG A 97 -0.14 6.45 14.88
C ARG A 97 -0.15 4.92 14.97
N ILE A 98 -0.47 4.21 13.89
CA ILE A 98 -0.41 2.75 13.88
C ILE A 98 1.04 2.31 14.12
N VAL A 99 1.98 2.86 13.37
CA VAL A 99 3.41 2.50 13.46
C VAL A 99 4.00 2.77 14.84
N SER A 100 3.53 3.80 15.57
CA SER A 100 4.00 4.09 16.92
C SER A 100 3.44 3.17 18.00
N GLN A 101 2.39 2.39 17.70
CA GLN A 101 1.70 1.52 18.65
C GLN A 101 1.95 0.02 18.41
N ILE A 102 2.49 -0.34 17.24
CA ILE A 102 2.75 -1.74 16.89
C ILE A 102 4.07 -2.23 17.47
N ASP A 103 4.09 -3.50 17.88
CA ASP A 103 5.34 -4.24 18.05
C ASP A 103 5.71 -4.87 16.69
N PHE A 104 6.61 -4.21 15.96
CA PHE A 104 7.04 -4.67 14.64
C PHE A 104 7.67 -6.06 14.69
N GLU A 105 8.50 -6.33 15.69
CA GLU A 105 9.23 -7.59 15.81
C GLU A 105 8.27 -8.76 16.06
N ALA A 106 7.23 -8.55 16.87
CA ALA A 106 6.22 -9.57 17.14
C ALA A 106 5.28 -9.85 15.95
N LEU A 107 5.07 -8.87 15.07
CA LEU A 107 4.04 -8.94 14.02
C LEU A 107 4.61 -9.11 12.61
N CYS A 108 5.91 -8.90 12.41
CA CYS A 108 6.52 -9.02 11.10
C CYS A 108 6.64 -10.48 10.64
N VAL A 109 6.50 -10.67 9.33
CA VAL A 109 6.88 -11.92 8.67
C VAL A 109 8.37 -11.86 8.38
N THR A 110 9.11 -12.89 8.79
CA THR A 110 10.55 -13.02 8.55
C THR A 110 10.81 -14.02 7.43
N GLU A 111 11.49 -13.56 6.38
CA GLU A 111 11.98 -14.37 5.27
C GLU A 111 13.50 -14.44 5.35
N LEU A 112 14.07 -15.65 5.25
CA LEU A 112 15.51 -15.88 5.14
C LEU A 112 15.81 -16.33 3.72
N VAL A 113 16.67 -15.59 3.03
CA VAL A 113 17.12 -15.90 1.67
C VAL A 113 18.62 -16.20 1.73
N GLU A 114 19.02 -17.35 1.22
CA GLU A 114 20.43 -17.69 1.06
C GLU A 114 20.92 -17.20 -0.30
N GLU A 115 21.94 -16.36 -0.30
CA GLU A 115 22.62 -15.89 -1.50
C GLU A 115 23.97 -16.62 -1.58
N TYR A 116 24.16 -17.36 -2.68
CA TYR A 116 25.41 -18.05 -3.01
C TYR A 116 26.13 -17.20 -4.07
N ASP A 117 27.41 -16.90 -3.83
CA ASP A 117 28.29 -16.26 -4.82
C ASP A 117 28.53 -17.16 -6.05
#